data_AF-A0A9Q1MLE6-F1
#
_entry.id   AF-A0A9Q1MLE6-F1
#
_cell.length_a   1.000
_cell.length_b   1.000
_cell.length_c   1.000
_cell.angle_alpha   90.00
_cell.angle_beta   90.00
_cell.angle_gamma   90.00
#
_symmetry.space_group_name_H-M   'P 1'
#
loop_
_entity.id
_entity.type
_entity.pdbx_description
1 polymer ?
#
loop_
_entity_poly.entity_id
_entity_poly.type
_entity_poly.pdbx_seq_one_letter_code
_entity_poly.pdbx_strand_id
1 'polypeptide(L)'
;MHGLSRLGNGVNSPSPPSSPRFRHGRNKNTAFGGEVKLQNFAEKFGFMIVSAVYRRRGVLLFAPLLYISGMLLYMGVLGFDASGPVSPPRGSVYRSPQVFQKLWPLMEAENNGTSNLLTNVWNPKLHQVWKPCIGHTVSQEELPKSNGYLIVEANGGLNQQRLSICDAVAVAGLLNATLVIPIFHLNSVWRDSSKFGDIFDEDFFIYALRNHVKVVRELPEDLLLQFHNNISSIVNLRVKAWSSPTYYLSKVLPKLKELGAVRIAPFSNRLAHSIPPNIQGLRCLCNFEALRFSEPIRMLAAKMVDRMIKKSSKTSGRYVSVHIRFEEDMVAFSCCTYDGGEEEKHEMDIARERSWRGKFRRRGRVIRPGANRIDGKCPLTPLEVGMMLRGMGFDNNTSLYVAAGKIYKAEKYMTPLKQMFPRLESKDTLASTEELAPFEGHSSRLAALDYTVCLYSEAFVTTQGGNFPHFLVGHRRYLNEGHAKTIKPDKRKLALLFDSLDIRWKDFKSQLQDMLRHSDTKGIELKKPNSSLYTFPMPDCMCKHTDVKNASGNRRRLL
;
A
#
# COMPACT_ATOMS: atom_id res chain seq x y z
N MET A 1 -13.57 -15.94 -15.55
CA MET A 1 -13.03 -14.67 -16.08
C MET A 1 -12.83 -13.70 -14.92
N HIS A 2 -11.60 -13.48 -14.45
CA HIS A 2 -11.31 -12.47 -13.41
C HIS A 2 -10.10 -11.63 -13.83
N GLY A 3 -10.32 -10.31 -13.87
CA GLY A 3 -9.34 -9.30 -14.25
C GLY A 3 -8.24 -9.18 -13.20
N LEU A 4 -7.00 -9.28 -13.67
CA LEU A 4 -5.77 -9.11 -12.92
C LEU A 4 -5.68 -7.72 -12.27
N SER A 5 -5.42 -7.69 -10.97
CA SER A 5 -4.67 -6.62 -10.30
C SER A 5 -3.40 -7.24 -9.75
N ARG A 6 -2.34 -7.27 -10.57
CA ARG A 6 -0.98 -7.56 -10.13
C ARG A 6 -0.43 -6.29 -9.49
N LEU A 7 -0.27 -6.30 -8.17
CA LEU A 7 0.64 -5.40 -7.48
C LEU A 7 2.07 -5.80 -7.89
N GLY A 8 2.75 -4.91 -8.61
CA GLY A 8 4.14 -5.09 -9.00
C GLY A 8 5.05 -4.98 -7.79
N ASN A 9 5.77 -6.06 -7.48
CA ASN A 9 6.98 -6.00 -6.68
C ASN A 9 8.10 -5.46 -7.59
N GLY A 10 8.71 -4.35 -7.20
CA GLY A 10 9.97 -3.89 -7.78
C GLY A 10 11.06 -4.90 -7.46
N VAL A 11 11.58 -5.55 -8.50
CA VAL A 11 12.79 -6.36 -8.43
C VAL A 11 13.93 -5.49 -8.94
N ASN A 12 14.88 -5.21 -8.05
CA ASN A 12 16.21 -4.73 -8.40
C ASN A 12 16.95 -5.84 -9.14
N SER A 13 17.32 -5.60 -10.40
CA SER A 13 18.31 -6.41 -11.12
C SER A 13 19.63 -5.66 -11.14
N PRO A 14 20.75 -6.26 -10.70
CA PRO A 14 22.08 -5.77 -10.99
C PRO A 14 22.54 -6.24 -12.37
N SER A 15 23.19 -5.34 -13.09
CA SER A 15 23.84 -5.56 -14.39
C SER A 15 24.94 -6.64 -14.32
N PRO A 16 25.18 -7.43 -15.38
CA PRO A 16 26.28 -8.38 -15.43
C PRO A 16 27.62 -7.66 -15.71
N PRO A 17 28.75 -8.10 -15.12
CA PRO A 17 30.06 -7.58 -15.47
C PRO A 17 30.55 -8.16 -16.80
N SER A 18 31.29 -7.33 -17.51
CA SER A 18 31.93 -7.56 -18.80
C SER A 18 33.04 -8.61 -18.69
N SER A 19 33.11 -9.50 -19.67
CA SER A 19 34.20 -10.45 -19.90
C SER A 19 35.52 -9.74 -20.27
N PRO A 20 36.70 -10.18 -19.79
CA PRO A 20 37.98 -9.74 -20.33
C PRO A 20 38.41 -10.60 -21.51
N ARG A 21 38.82 -9.92 -22.59
CA ARG A 21 39.47 -10.48 -23.78
C ARG A 21 40.84 -11.05 -23.45
N PHE A 22 41.10 -12.24 -23.95
CA PHE A 22 42.42 -12.83 -24.15
C PHE A 22 43.32 -11.91 -25.00
N ARG A 23 44.57 -11.73 -24.57
CA ARG A 23 45.69 -11.31 -25.44
C ARG A 23 46.86 -12.26 -25.20
N HIS A 24 47.27 -12.94 -26.27
CA HIS A 24 48.50 -13.70 -26.37
C HIS A 24 49.72 -12.77 -26.32
N GLY A 25 50.73 -13.16 -25.55
CA GLY A 25 52.10 -12.64 -25.61
C GLY A 25 53.08 -13.82 -25.56
N ARG A 26 54.06 -13.80 -26.46
CA ARG A 26 54.89 -14.91 -26.92
C ARG A 26 56.30 -14.85 -26.27
N ASN A 27 56.83 -16.03 -25.90
CA ASN A 27 58.23 -16.46 -25.67
C ASN A 27 59.32 -15.46 -25.23
N LYS A 28 60.12 -15.91 -24.24
CA LYS A 28 61.57 -16.15 -24.44
C LYS A 28 62.17 -17.09 -23.37
N ASN A 29 63.04 -17.96 -23.85
CA ASN A 29 63.82 -18.98 -23.14
C ASN A 29 64.89 -18.38 -22.21
N THR A 30 65.27 -19.14 -21.18
CA THR A 30 66.67 -19.38 -20.80
C THR A 30 66.79 -20.72 -20.09
N ALA A 31 67.74 -21.53 -20.56
CA ALA A 31 68.12 -22.84 -20.06
C ALA A 31 69.38 -22.74 -19.19
N PHE A 32 69.55 -23.68 -18.25
CA PHE A 32 70.79 -24.28 -17.69
C PHE A 32 70.31 -25.15 -16.50
N GLY A 33 70.68 -26.40 -16.25
CA GLY A 33 71.59 -27.38 -16.83
C GLY A 33 71.98 -28.39 -15.73
N GLY A 34 72.00 -29.70 -16.04
CA GLY A 34 72.56 -30.82 -15.23
C GLY A 34 71.61 -31.38 -14.14
N GLU A 35 71.45 -32.69 -13.89
CA GLU A 35 72.35 -33.83 -14.10
C GLU A 35 71.54 -35.16 -14.10
N VAL A 36 71.95 -36.16 -14.89
CA VAL A 36 71.27 -37.47 -15.08
C VAL A 36 72.14 -38.58 -14.50
N LYS A 37 71.53 -39.52 -13.73
CA LYS A 37 71.68 -40.99 -13.86
C LYS A 37 71.04 -41.77 -12.68
N LEU A 38 69.85 -42.34 -12.89
CA LEU A 38 69.46 -43.67 -12.35
C LEU A 38 68.16 -44.19 -13.01
N GLN A 39 68.18 -44.44 -14.33
CA GLN A 39 66.98 -44.85 -15.07
C GLN A 39 67.30 -46.07 -15.93
N ASN A 40 66.96 -47.27 -15.44
CA ASN A 40 66.81 -48.47 -16.29
C ASN A 40 66.07 -49.67 -15.65
N PHE A 41 65.56 -49.57 -14.42
CA PHE A 41 64.82 -50.68 -13.79
C PHE A 41 63.33 -50.41 -13.55
N ALA A 42 62.95 -49.16 -13.25
CA ALA A 42 61.56 -48.77 -12.96
C ALA A 42 60.65 -48.77 -14.22
N GLU A 43 61.20 -48.44 -15.39
CA GLU A 43 60.42 -48.37 -16.64
C GLU A 43 59.97 -49.75 -17.14
N LYS A 44 60.78 -50.80 -16.92
CA LYS A 44 60.42 -52.17 -17.30
C LYS A 44 59.33 -52.77 -16.40
N PHE A 45 59.29 -52.40 -15.12
CA PHE A 45 58.25 -52.87 -14.19
C PHE A 45 56.92 -52.11 -14.39
N GLY A 46 56.99 -50.80 -14.66
CA GLY A 46 55.83 -49.99 -14.99
C GLY A 46 55.10 -50.48 -16.25
N PHE A 47 55.83 -50.88 -17.29
CA PHE A 47 55.23 -51.36 -18.54
C PHE A 47 54.47 -52.69 -18.36
N MET A 48 54.97 -53.60 -17.50
CA MET A 48 54.30 -54.86 -17.18
C MET A 48 52.99 -54.66 -16.40
N ILE A 49 52.96 -53.74 -15.44
CA ILE A 49 51.75 -53.41 -14.67
C ILE A 49 50.71 -52.74 -15.56
N VAL A 50 51.12 -51.77 -16.39
CA VAL A 50 50.21 -51.06 -17.30
C VAL A 50 49.61 -52.02 -18.35
N SER A 51 50.40 -52.97 -18.86
CA SER A 51 49.92 -54.00 -19.80
C SER A 51 48.93 -54.98 -19.15
N ALA A 52 49.14 -55.36 -17.88
CA ALA A 52 48.23 -56.23 -17.13
C ALA A 52 46.89 -55.54 -16.80
N VAL A 53 46.92 -54.25 -16.46
CA VAL A 53 45.72 -53.45 -16.15
C VAL A 53 44.89 -53.18 -17.41
N TYR A 54 45.53 -52.99 -18.58
CA TYR A 54 44.82 -52.78 -19.84
C TYR A 54 44.13 -54.03 -20.41
N ARG A 55 44.46 -55.24 -19.93
CA ARG A 55 43.86 -56.50 -20.37
C ARG A 55 42.52 -56.84 -19.70
N ARG A 56 42.12 -56.15 -18.62
CA ARG A 56 40.83 -56.35 -17.94
C ARG A 56 39.97 -55.09 -18.01
N ARG A 57 39.50 -54.76 -19.22
CA ARG A 57 38.64 -53.60 -19.54
C ARG A 57 37.28 -53.54 -18.79
N GLY A 58 36.92 -54.54 -18.00
CA GLY A 58 35.69 -54.55 -17.21
C GLY A 58 35.79 -53.88 -15.83
N VAL A 59 36.97 -53.85 -15.19
CA VAL A 59 37.07 -53.48 -13.76
C VAL A 59 37.11 -51.96 -13.53
N LEU A 60 37.66 -51.20 -14.49
CA LEU A 60 37.70 -49.73 -14.40
C LEU A 60 36.33 -49.05 -14.59
N LEU A 61 35.34 -49.76 -15.17
CA LEU A 61 33.98 -49.23 -15.32
C LEU A 61 33.18 -49.25 -14.01
N PHE A 62 33.57 -50.08 -13.03
CA PHE A 62 32.88 -50.18 -11.74
C PHE A 62 33.49 -49.30 -10.64
N ALA A 63 34.72 -48.81 -10.82
CA ALA A 63 35.37 -47.95 -9.83
C ALA A 63 34.59 -46.63 -9.57
N PRO A 64 34.04 -45.92 -10.57
CA PRO A 64 33.21 -44.74 -10.32
C PRO A 64 31.89 -45.09 -9.62
N LEU A 65 31.28 -46.24 -9.96
CA LEU A 65 30.02 -46.68 -9.35
C LEU A 65 30.19 -47.09 -7.89
N LEU A 66 31.29 -47.77 -7.56
CA LEU A 66 31.65 -48.11 -6.17
C LEU A 66 32.01 -46.86 -5.37
N TYR A 67 32.70 -45.89 -5.98
CA TYR A 67 32.97 -44.60 -5.34
C TYR A 67 31.68 -43.82 -5.06
N ILE A 68 30.75 -43.75 -6.03
CA ILE A 68 29.47 -43.07 -5.84
C ILE A 68 28.61 -43.82 -4.79
N SER A 69 28.57 -45.15 -4.83
CA SER A 69 27.85 -45.96 -3.83
C SER A 69 28.45 -45.78 -2.43
N GLY A 70 29.79 -45.79 -2.32
CA GLY A 70 30.52 -45.50 -1.09
C GLY A 70 30.31 -44.08 -0.58
N MET A 71 30.24 -43.08 -1.46
CA MET A 71 29.92 -41.70 -1.11
C MET A 71 28.46 -41.54 -0.69
N LEU A 72 27.50 -42.22 -1.33
CA LEU A 72 26.10 -42.21 -0.93
C LEU A 72 25.88 -42.91 0.42
N LEU A 73 26.59 -44.02 0.68
CA LEU A 73 26.61 -44.66 1.99
C LEU A 73 27.30 -43.78 3.04
N TYR A 74 28.42 -43.13 2.71
CA TYR A 74 29.10 -42.20 3.60
C TYR A 74 28.24 -40.98 3.95
N MET A 75 27.51 -40.43 2.98
CA MET A 75 26.54 -39.35 3.18
C MET A 75 25.25 -39.82 3.87
N GLY A 76 24.93 -41.12 3.81
CA GLY A 76 23.82 -41.74 4.56
C GLY A 76 24.17 -42.12 6.00
N VAL A 77 25.44 -42.43 6.28
CA VAL A 77 25.97 -42.78 7.61
C VAL A 77 26.37 -41.51 8.38
N LEU A 78 26.87 -40.48 7.69
CA LEU A 78 26.84 -39.10 8.18
C LEU A 78 25.46 -38.51 7.92
N GLY A 79 24.44 -39.11 8.52
CA GLY A 79 23.23 -38.38 8.84
C GLY A 79 23.65 -37.19 9.71
N PHE A 80 23.90 -36.04 9.08
CA PHE A 80 23.78 -34.76 9.76
C PHE A 80 22.30 -34.59 10.08
N ASP A 81 21.85 -35.35 11.08
CA ASP A 81 20.79 -34.95 11.97
C ASP A 81 21.32 -33.72 12.71
N ALA A 82 21.27 -32.58 12.02
CA ALA A 82 21.24 -31.27 12.63
C ALA A 82 19.89 -31.09 13.34
N SER A 83 19.58 -31.99 14.26
CA SER A 83 18.38 -32.01 15.11
C SER A 83 18.77 -31.66 16.55
N GLY A 84 19.68 -30.70 16.71
CA GLY A 84 19.58 -29.79 17.85
C GLY A 84 18.32 -28.93 17.66
N PRO A 85 17.65 -28.44 18.72
CA PRO A 85 16.53 -27.52 18.58
C PRO A 85 17.00 -26.27 17.84
N VAL A 86 16.73 -26.20 16.53
CA VAL A 86 17.04 -25.02 15.73
C VAL A 86 16.13 -23.93 16.25
N SER A 87 16.72 -23.02 17.03
CA SER A 87 16.00 -21.85 17.52
C SER A 87 15.40 -21.12 16.31
N PRO A 88 14.11 -20.77 16.35
CA PRO A 88 13.47 -20.10 15.23
C PRO A 88 14.21 -18.78 14.95
N PRO A 89 14.38 -18.38 13.68
CA PRO A 89 15.05 -17.13 13.33
C PRO A 89 14.43 -15.94 14.07
N ARG A 90 15.26 -14.98 14.52
CA ARG A 90 14.75 -13.79 15.22
C ARG A 90 13.72 -13.05 14.37
N GLY A 91 12.63 -12.66 15.00
CA GLY A 91 11.47 -12.02 14.40
C GLY A 91 10.49 -12.97 13.69
N SER A 92 10.76 -14.27 13.62
CA SER A 92 9.85 -15.24 12.98
C SER A 92 8.67 -15.66 13.84
N VAL A 93 8.77 -15.51 15.16
CA VAL A 93 7.74 -15.96 16.10
C VAL A 93 6.93 -14.76 16.59
N TYR A 94 5.64 -14.97 16.79
CA TYR A 94 4.77 -14.00 17.47
C TYR A 94 4.94 -14.14 18.99
N ARG A 95 5.84 -13.35 19.58
CA ARG A 95 6.06 -13.27 21.05
C ARG A 95 5.57 -11.97 21.67
N SER A 96 4.74 -11.22 20.95
CA SER A 96 4.27 -9.89 21.36
C SER A 96 3.56 -9.90 22.73
N PRO A 97 2.74 -10.91 23.10
CA PRO A 97 2.15 -10.99 24.44
C PRO A 97 3.19 -11.11 25.56
N GLN A 98 4.25 -11.90 25.38
CA GLN A 98 5.31 -12.08 26.36
C GLN A 98 6.14 -10.81 26.51
N VAL A 99 6.48 -10.15 25.39
CA VAL A 99 7.19 -8.86 25.43
C VAL A 99 6.31 -7.79 26.09
N PHE A 100 5.00 -7.79 25.82
CA PHE A 100 4.05 -6.88 26.48
C PHE A 100 4.04 -7.06 27.99
N GLN A 101 3.86 -8.29 28.47
CA GLN A 101 3.84 -8.58 29.91
C GLN A 101 5.11 -8.08 30.61
N LYS A 102 6.28 -8.27 29.98
CA LYS A 102 7.55 -7.79 30.52
C LYS A 102 7.66 -6.26 30.55
N LEU A 103 7.22 -5.59 29.50
CA LEU A 103 7.37 -4.14 29.36
C LEU A 103 6.24 -3.34 30.02
N TRP A 104 5.08 -3.95 30.27
CA TRP A 104 3.88 -3.28 30.77
C TRP A 104 4.10 -2.50 32.08
N PRO A 105 4.74 -3.05 33.13
CA PRO A 105 4.98 -2.29 34.36
C PRO A 105 5.81 -1.02 34.14
N LEU A 106 6.75 -1.07 33.19
CA LEU A 106 7.62 0.06 32.83
C LEU A 106 6.85 1.11 32.01
N MET A 107 5.98 0.64 31.10
CA MET A 107 5.06 1.53 30.36
C MET A 107 4.12 2.25 31.32
N GLU A 108 3.56 1.54 32.30
CA GLU A 108 2.60 2.09 33.26
C GLU A 108 3.22 3.13 34.18
N ALA A 109 4.42 2.86 34.72
CA ALA A 109 5.17 3.78 35.58
C ALA A 109 5.50 5.12 34.88
N GLU A 110 5.75 5.10 33.57
CA GLU A 110 6.12 6.30 32.81
C GLU A 110 4.94 7.24 32.53
N ASN A 111 3.68 6.82 32.74
CA ASN A 111 2.52 7.70 32.62
C ASN A 111 2.57 8.92 33.57
N ASN A 112 3.42 8.87 34.60
CA ASN A 112 3.57 9.91 35.61
C ASN A 112 4.71 10.91 35.32
N GLY A 113 5.43 10.77 34.19
CA GLY A 113 6.53 11.67 33.78
C GLY A 113 6.12 12.66 32.67
N THR A 114 6.37 13.95 32.90
CA THR A 114 5.90 15.10 32.11
C THR A 114 6.32 15.14 30.63
N SER A 115 5.30 14.97 29.76
CA SER A 115 4.82 15.84 28.66
C SER A 115 5.75 16.44 27.57
N ASN A 116 7.08 16.46 27.68
CA ASN A 116 7.88 17.27 26.74
C ASN A 116 8.07 16.65 25.33
N LEU A 117 7.98 15.32 25.20
CA LEU A 117 8.18 14.64 23.91
C LEU A 117 6.96 14.79 22.97
N LEU A 118 5.76 14.83 23.56
CA LEU A 118 4.50 14.95 22.83
C LEU A 118 4.33 16.34 22.20
N THR A 119 4.90 17.40 22.79
CA THR A 119 4.84 18.77 22.25
C THR A 119 5.34 18.85 20.80
N ASN A 120 6.34 18.04 20.43
CA ASN A 120 6.86 17.95 19.06
C ASN A 120 6.03 17.02 18.15
N VAL A 121 5.33 16.04 18.71
CA VAL A 121 4.39 15.19 17.96
C VAL A 121 3.18 16.02 17.51
N TRP A 122 2.73 16.93 18.37
CA TRP A 122 1.54 17.74 18.14
C TRP A 122 1.79 19.09 17.47
N ASN A 123 3.04 19.47 17.17
CA ASN A 123 3.35 20.74 16.53
C ASN A 123 3.70 20.54 15.03
N PRO A 124 2.76 20.77 14.11
CA PRO A 124 2.97 20.61 12.66
C PRO A 124 3.77 21.76 12.03
N LYS A 125 4.08 22.83 12.78
CA LYS A 125 4.45 24.14 12.23
C LYS A 125 5.86 24.28 11.67
N LEU A 126 6.69 23.23 11.65
CA LEU A 126 8.05 23.35 11.12
C LEU A 126 8.15 23.34 9.58
N HIS A 127 7.09 22.95 8.87
CA HIS A 127 7.19 22.59 7.44
C HIS A 127 6.05 23.10 6.52
N GLN A 128 5.33 24.15 6.92
CA GLN A 128 4.28 24.77 6.11
C GLN A 128 4.88 25.61 4.97
N VAL A 129 5.23 24.94 3.86
CA VAL A 129 5.90 25.55 2.70
C VAL A 129 4.98 25.60 1.48
N TRP A 130 3.93 24.78 1.48
CA TRP A 130 3.08 24.55 0.33
C TRP A 130 1.65 25.02 0.60
N LYS A 131 0.95 25.39 -0.46
CA LYS A 131 -0.48 25.64 -0.40
C LYS A 131 -1.21 25.04 -1.60
N PRO A 132 -2.48 24.68 -1.43
CA PRO A 132 -3.39 24.49 -2.56
C PRO A 132 -3.27 25.64 -3.56
N CYS A 133 -3.04 25.30 -4.84
CA CYS A 133 -2.91 26.30 -5.91
C CYS A 133 -3.58 25.85 -7.21
N ILE A 134 -4.46 24.85 -7.13
CA ILE A 134 -5.26 24.41 -8.27
C ILE A 134 -6.00 25.64 -8.75
N GLY A 135 -5.68 26.07 -9.97
CA GLY A 135 -6.13 27.35 -10.49
C GLY A 135 -7.64 27.41 -10.50
N HIS A 136 -8.22 28.27 -9.65
CA HIS A 136 -9.53 28.85 -9.93
C HIS A 136 -9.35 29.83 -11.10
N THR A 137 -9.01 29.30 -12.28
CA THR A 137 -9.13 30.06 -13.51
C THR A 137 -10.62 30.23 -13.73
N VAL A 138 -11.15 31.34 -13.20
CA VAL A 138 -12.42 31.90 -13.64
C VAL A 138 -12.15 32.46 -15.04
N SER A 139 -11.94 31.57 -16.02
CA SER A 139 -12.21 31.96 -17.39
C SER A 139 -13.72 32.00 -17.49
N GLN A 140 -14.27 33.18 -17.82
CA GLN A 140 -15.68 33.33 -18.17
C GLN A 140 -15.98 32.78 -19.58
N GLU A 141 -14.99 32.23 -20.28
CA GLU A 141 -15.19 31.61 -21.58
C GLU A 141 -15.92 30.28 -21.42
N GLU A 142 -17.00 30.12 -22.19
CA GLU A 142 -17.70 28.85 -22.30
C GLU A 142 -16.73 27.75 -22.74
N LEU A 143 -16.81 26.57 -22.11
CA LEU A 143 -16.04 25.42 -22.53
C LEU A 143 -16.30 25.12 -24.02
N PRO A 144 -15.27 24.71 -24.79
CA PRO A 144 -15.43 24.40 -26.19
C PRO A 144 -16.45 23.29 -26.41
N LYS A 145 -17.05 23.25 -27.61
CA LYS A 145 -18.00 22.21 -27.99
C LYS A 145 -17.41 20.82 -27.75
N SER A 146 -18.15 20.00 -27.00
CA SER A 146 -17.75 18.65 -26.62
C SER A 146 -17.64 17.71 -27.82
N ASN A 147 -16.66 16.80 -27.79
CA ASN A 147 -16.47 15.74 -28.79
C ASN A 147 -17.44 14.55 -28.62
N GLY A 148 -18.22 14.50 -27.54
CA GLY A 148 -19.17 13.43 -27.24
C GLY A 148 -19.29 13.14 -25.74
N TYR A 149 -20.03 12.07 -25.40
CA TYR A 149 -20.30 11.66 -24.02
C TYR A 149 -19.44 10.45 -23.60
N LEU A 150 -18.70 10.60 -22.50
CA LEU A 150 -17.90 9.55 -21.91
C LEU A 150 -18.64 8.94 -20.71
N ILE A 151 -18.91 7.64 -20.79
CA ILE A 151 -19.53 6.86 -19.72
C ILE A 151 -18.48 5.92 -19.13
N VAL A 152 -18.32 5.96 -17.80
CA VAL A 152 -17.36 5.10 -17.10
C VAL A 152 -18.05 4.31 -16.01
N GLU A 153 -17.59 3.07 -15.82
CA GLU A 153 -18.01 2.23 -14.69
C GLU A 153 -16.85 2.05 -13.72
N ALA A 154 -16.95 2.72 -12.57
CA ALA A 154 -15.97 2.63 -11.51
C ALA A 154 -16.25 1.39 -10.63
N ASN A 155 -15.19 0.62 -10.36
CA ASN A 155 -15.27 -0.64 -9.63
C ASN A 155 -14.40 -0.62 -8.39
N GLY A 156 -14.82 -1.40 -7.39
CA GLY A 156 -14.08 -1.59 -6.15
C GLY A 156 -14.70 -0.78 -5.01
N GLY A 157 -13.97 -0.66 -3.90
CA GLY A 157 -14.43 0.09 -2.72
C GLY A 157 -14.15 1.58 -2.86
N LEU A 158 -14.60 2.37 -1.89
CA LEU A 158 -14.53 3.85 -1.89
C LEU A 158 -13.28 4.44 -2.53
N ASN A 159 -12.09 4.06 -2.05
CA ASN A 159 -10.84 4.66 -2.52
C ASN A 159 -10.40 4.18 -3.91
N GLN A 160 -10.89 3.02 -4.37
CA GLN A 160 -10.72 2.57 -5.76
C GLN A 160 -11.65 3.35 -6.69
N GLN A 161 -12.88 3.59 -6.24
CA GLN A 161 -13.83 4.45 -6.97
C GLN A 161 -13.28 5.88 -7.09
N ARG A 162 -12.74 6.48 -6.02
CA ARG A 162 -12.07 7.80 -6.06
C ARG A 162 -11.01 7.87 -7.16
N LEU A 163 -10.12 6.86 -7.23
CA LEU A 163 -9.10 6.77 -8.27
C LEU A 163 -9.71 6.78 -9.68
N SER A 164 -10.69 5.91 -9.90
CA SER A 164 -11.38 5.78 -11.18
C SER A 164 -12.10 7.05 -11.61
N ILE A 165 -12.75 7.75 -10.68
CA ILE A 165 -13.44 9.02 -10.96
C ILE A 165 -12.43 10.09 -11.36
N CYS A 166 -11.32 10.23 -10.61
CA CYS A 166 -10.28 11.21 -10.94
C CYS A 166 -9.63 10.94 -12.30
N ASP A 167 -9.39 9.67 -12.63
CA ASP A 167 -8.91 9.28 -13.96
C ASP A 167 -9.96 9.56 -15.05
N ALA A 168 -11.26 9.39 -14.76
CA ALA A 168 -12.33 9.67 -15.71
C ALA A 168 -12.45 11.16 -16.02
N VAL A 169 -12.35 12.02 -15.01
CA VAL A 169 -12.30 13.49 -15.19
C VAL A 169 -11.09 13.88 -16.04
N ALA A 170 -9.92 13.29 -15.76
CA ALA A 170 -8.72 13.52 -16.54
C ALA A 170 -8.88 13.06 -18.01
N VAL A 171 -9.47 11.89 -18.26
CA VAL A 171 -9.75 11.41 -19.62
C VAL A 171 -10.76 12.31 -20.32
N ALA A 172 -11.82 12.74 -19.63
CA ALA A 172 -12.82 13.64 -20.20
C ALA A 172 -12.20 14.97 -20.64
N GLY A 173 -11.35 15.58 -19.80
CA GLY A 173 -10.59 16.77 -20.18
C GLY A 173 -9.60 16.53 -21.33
N LEU A 174 -8.88 15.40 -21.32
CA LEU A 174 -7.95 15.03 -22.40
C LEU A 174 -8.66 14.88 -23.76
N LEU A 175 -9.89 14.34 -23.75
CA LEU A 175 -10.68 14.10 -24.95
C LEU A 175 -11.60 15.27 -25.31
N ASN A 176 -11.63 16.35 -24.52
CA ASN A 176 -12.65 17.38 -24.58
C ASN A 176 -14.07 16.78 -24.68
N ALA A 177 -14.38 15.84 -23.78
CA ALA A 177 -15.62 15.09 -23.74
C ALA A 177 -16.50 15.56 -22.57
N THR A 178 -17.81 15.38 -22.71
CA THR A 178 -18.76 15.53 -21.61
C THR A 178 -18.71 14.25 -20.78
N LEU A 179 -18.41 14.36 -19.49
CA LEU A 179 -18.44 13.23 -18.57
C LEU A 179 -19.87 13.01 -18.09
N VAL A 180 -20.39 11.79 -18.23
CA VAL A 180 -21.59 11.37 -17.50
C VAL A 180 -21.16 10.95 -16.09
N ILE A 181 -21.95 11.28 -15.07
CA ILE A 181 -21.65 10.90 -13.68
C ILE A 181 -21.23 9.41 -13.62
N PRO A 182 -20.06 9.08 -13.05
CA PRO A 182 -19.55 7.72 -13.01
C PRO A 182 -20.52 6.73 -12.38
N ILE A 183 -20.74 5.61 -13.05
CA ILE A 183 -21.63 4.55 -12.58
C ILE A 183 -20.84 3.61 -11.67
N PHE A 184 -21.39 3.25 -10.52
CA PHE A 184 -20.78 2.27 -9.61
C PHE A 184 -21.36 0.88 -9.85
N HIS A 185 -20.48 -0.08 -10.12
CA HIS A 185 -20.89 -1.49 -10.25
C HIS A 185 -20.89 -2.18 -8.88
N LEU A 186 -21.94 -2.95 -8.61
CA LEU A 186 -22.01 -3.79 -7.42
C LEU A 186 -20.87 -4.81 -7.44
N ASN A 187 -19.92 -4.67 -6.51
CA ASN A 187 -18.76 -5.56 -6.42
C ASN A 187 -19.03 -6.70 -5.44
N SER A 188 -18.64 -7.93 -5.80
CA SER A 188 -18.86 -9.13 -4.96
C SER A 188 -18.14 -9.13 -3.61
N VAL A 189 -17.06 -8.34 -3.48
CA VAL A 189 -16.27 -8.20 -2.24
C VAL A 189 -16.91 -7.20 -1.29
N TRP A 190 -17.26 -6.01 -1.79
CA TRP A 190 -17.78 -4.91 -0.95
C TRP A 190 -19.30 -5.00 -0.73
N ARG A 191 -20.00 -5.65 -1.68
CA ARG A 191 -21.47 -5.84 -1.71
C ARG A 191 -22.26 -4.55 -1.45
N ASP A 192 -21.67 -3.43 -1.83
CA ASP A 192 -22.23 -2.10 -1.61
C ASP A 192 -22.99 -1.64 -2.86
N SER A 193 -24.30 -1.39 -2.69
CA SER A 193 -25.21 -0.95 -3.75
C SER A 193 -25.25 0.56 -3.95
N SER A 194 -24.49 1.32 -3.15
CA SER A 194 -24.45 2.79 -3.20
C SER A 194 -24.15 3.31 -4.61
N LYS A 195 -24.85 4.37 -5.00
CA LYS A 195 -24.63 5.15 -6.22
C LYS A 195 -23.67 6.30 -5.95
N PHE A 196 -23.39 7.08 -6.99
CA PHE A 196 -22.51 8.24 -6.88
C PHE A 196 -23.04 9.23 -5.82
N GLY A 197 -24.29 9.68 -5.94
CA GLY A 197 -24.94 10.61 -5.01
C GLY A 197 -25.06 10.12 -3.56
N ASP A 198 -25.08 8.81 -3.33
CA ASP A 198 -25.10 8.26 -1.98
C ASP A 198 -23.78 8.50 -1.23
N ILE A 199 -22.67 8.61 -1.99
CA ILE A 199 -21.30 8.74 -1.46
C ILE A 199 -20.75 10.16 -1.62
N PHE A 200 -21.01 10.79 -2.76
CA PHE A 200 -20.43 12.08 -3.14
C PHE A 200 -21.53 13.10 -3.45
N ASP A 201 -21.23 14.37 -3.21
CA ASP A 201 -22.11 15.51 -3.49
C ASP A 201 -22.13 15.79 -5.00
N GLU A 202 -23.17 15.32 -5.71
CA GLU A 202 -23.29 15.41 -7.17
C GLU A 202 -23.31 16.85 -7.68
N ASP A 203 -24.11 17.70 -7.03
CA ASP A 203 -24.26 19.09 -7.42
C ASP A 203 -22.94 19.85 -7.26
N PHE A 204 -22.25 19.63 -6.13
CA PHE A 204 -20.95 20.21 -5.91
C PHE A 204 -19.89 19.66 -6.89
N PHE A 205 -19.94 18.38 -7.23
CA PHE A 205 -19.03 17.77 -8.20
C PHE A 205 -19.16 18.41 -9.59
N ILE A 206 -20.39 18.57 -10.08
CA ILE A 206 -20.69 19.26 -11.35
C ILE A 206 -20.23 20.72 -11.27
N TYR A 207 -20.59 21.41 -10.19
CA TYR A 207 -20.22 22.81 -9.97
C TYR A 207 -18.71 22.99 -9.97
N ALA A 208 -17.96 22.22 -9.19
CA ALA A 208 -16.51 22.36 -9.03
C ALA A 208 -15.73 22.13 -10.34
N LEU A 209 -16.25 21.30 -11.24
CA LEU A 209 -15.61 20.96 -12.52
C LEU A 209 -16.05 21.84 -13.69
N ARG A 210 -17.09 22.69 -13.53
CA ARG A 210 -17.78 23.40 -14.63
C ARG A 210 -16.90 24.21 -15.59
N ASN A 211 -15.76 24.72 -15.13
CA ASN A 211 -14.81 25.50 -15.95
C ASN A 211 -13.71 24.65 -16.61
N HIS A 212 -13.73 23.33 -16.40
CA HIS A 212 -12.65 22.43 -16.80
C HIS A 212 -13.15 21.22 -17.59
N VAL A 213 -14.26 20.63 -17.15
CA VAL A 213 -14.89 19.46 -17.76
C VAL A 213 -16.40 19.61 -17.63
N LYS A 214 -17.14 19.49 -18.74
CA LYS A 214 -18.60 19.45 -18.69
C LYS A 214 -19.04 18.12 -18.10
N VAL A 215 -19.84 18.16 -17.03
CA VAL A 215 -20.39 16.98 -16.36
C VAL A 215 -21.91 17.01 -16.44
N VAL A 216 -22.53 15.88 -16.77
CA VAL A 216 -23.99 15.71 -16.81
C VAL A 216 -24.39 14.50 -15.97
N ARG A 217 -25.59 14.54 -15.38
CA ARG A 217 -26.13 13.43 -14.58
C ARG A 217 -26.41 12.21 -15.45
N GLU A 218 -27.06 12.45 -16.58
CA GLU A 218 -27.51 11.42 -17.52
C GLU A 218 -27.21 11.85 -18.96
N LEU A 219 -27.33 10.89 -19.88
CA LEU A 219 -27.23 11.19 -21.31
C LEU A 219 -28.47 12.00 -21.75
N PRO A 220 -28.31 12.90 -22.73
CA PRO A 220 -29.46 13.53 -23.38
C PRO A 220 -30.44 12.49 -23.93
N GLU A 221 -31.74 12.75 -23.80
CA GLU A 221 -32.81 11.82 -24.21
C GLU A 221 -32.74 11.48 -25.70
N ASP A 222 -32.47 12.46 -26.57
CA ASP A 222 -32.32 12.29 -28.01
C ASP A 222 -31.16 11.35 -28.37
N LEU A 223 -30.06 11.43 -27.64
CA LEU A 223 -28.92 10.53 -27.80
C LEU A 223 -29.22 9.15 -27.24
N LEU A 224 -29.87 9.07 -26.08
CA LEU A 224 -30.22 7.81 -25.44
C LEU A 224 -31.22 6.99 -26.28
N LEU A 225 -32.13 7.66 -26.99
CA LEU A 225 -33.06 7.07 -27.95
C LEU A 225 -32.32 6.38 -29.13
N GLN A 226 -31.21 6.95 -29.60
CA GLN A 226 -30.37 6.34 -30.65
C GLN A 226 -29.80 4.98 -30.22
N PHE A 227 -29.73 4.74 -28.90
CA PHE A 227 -29.27 3.49 -28.32
C PHE A 227 -30.41 2.65 -27.71
N HIS A 228 -31.63 2.83 -28.20
CA HIS A 228 -32.84 2.12 -27.75
C HIS A 228 -33.09 2.25 -26.25
N ASN A 229 -32.81 3.43 -25.68
CA ASN A 229 -32.93 3.70 -24.25
C ASN A 229 -32.12 2.76 -23.36
N ASN A 230 -31.04 2.18 -23.88
CA ASN A 230 -30.23 1.20 -23.18
C ASN A 230 -28.74 1.53 -23.27
N ILE A 231 -28.16 1.96 -22.15
CA ILE A 231 -26.72 2.26 -22.03
C ILE A 231 -25.86 1.04 -22.41
N SER A 232 -26.36 -0.19 -22.25
CA SER A 232 -25.63 -1.40 -22.62
C SER A 232 -25.44 -1.54 -24.14
N SER A 233 -26.29 -0.90 -24.95
CA SER A 233 -26.18 -0.84 -26.41
C SER A 233 -25.04 0.09 -26.88
N ILE A 234 -24.57 0.99 -26.01
CA ILE A 234 -23.45 1.89 -26.32
C ILE A 234 -22.15 1.08 -26.34
N VAL A 235 -21.31 1.35 -27.35
CA VAL A 235 -20.04 0.64 -27.57
C VAL A 235 -19.16 0.71 -26.33
N ASN A 236 -18.86 -0.46 -25.75
CA ASN A 236 -17.95 -0.60 -24.63
C ASN A 236 -16.51 -0.83 -25.12
N LEU A 237 -15.67 0.19 -24.97
CA LEU A 237 -14.27 0.14 -25.34
C LEU A 237 -13.43 -0.54 -24.25
N ARG A 238 -12.68 -1.57 -24.63
CA ARG A 238 -11.74 -2.26 -23.73
C ARG A 238 -10.39 -1.53 -23.72
N VAL A 239 -10.17 -0.73 -22.69
CA VAL A 239 -8.90 -0.02 -22.48
C VAL A 239 -7.94 -0.86 -21.64
N LYS A 240 -6.68 -0.95 -22.07
CA LYS A 240 -5.62 -1.64 -21.31
C LYS A 240 -5.32 -0.90 -20.01
N ALA A 241 -4.80 -1.61 -19.01
CA ALA A 241 -4.37 -0.95 -17.78
C ALA A 241 -3.21 0.01 -18.08
N TRP A 242 -3.21 1.18 -17.45
CA TRP A 242 -2.18 2.21 -17.61
C TRP A 242 -2.00 2.71 -19.06
N SER A 243 -3.08 2.81 -19.83
CA SER A 243 -3.02 3.35 -21.20
C SER A 243 -2.53 4.80 -21.22
N SER A 244 -1.70 5.14 -22.20
CA SER A 244 -1.12 6.48 -22.37
C SER A 244 -2.15 7.49 -22.90
N PRO A 245 -1.91 8.81 -22.74
CA PRO A 245 -2.72 9.84 -23.38
C PRO A 245 -2.86 9.63 -24.90
N THR A 246 -1.77 9.26 -25.57
CA THR A 246 -1.76 8.97 -27.02
C THR A 246 -2.68 7.81 -27.39
N TYR A 247 -2.84 6.80 -26.51
CA TYR A 247 -3.79 5.72 -26.75
C TYR A 247 -5.23 6.24 -26.75
N TYR A 248 -5.58 7.12 -25.81
CA TYR A 248 -6.91 7.72 -25.77
C TYR A 248 -7.17 8.60 -27.01
N LEU A 249 -6.22 9.44 -27.39
CA LEU A 249 -6.33 10.30 -28.57
C LEU A 249 -6.42 9.52 -29.88
N SER A 250 -5.71 8.39 -30.01
CA SER A 250 -5.66 7.61 -31.25
C SER A 250 -6.72 6.50 -31.36
N LYS A 251 -7.24 5.99 -30.23
CA LYS A 251 -8.16 4.84 -30.23
C LYS A 251 -9.54 5.14 -29.64
N VAL A 252 -9.63 6.06 -28.69
CA VAL A 252 -10.91 6.38 -28.02
C VAL A 252 -11.56 7.60 -28.67
N LEU A 253 -10.81 8.67 -28.90
CA LEU A 253 -11.33 9.91 -29.49
C LEU A 253 -12.02 9.71 -30.85
N PRO A 254 -11.48 8.92 -31.81
CA PRO A 254 -12.14 8.73 -33.10
C PRO A 254 -13.51 8.06 -32.95
N LYS A 255 -13.60 7.05 -32.07
CA LYS A 255 -14.86 6.35 -31.78
C LYS A 255 -15.85 7.21 -31.02
N LEU A 256 -15.37 8.07 -30.11
CA LEU A 256 -16.21 9.05 -29.44
C LEU A 256 -16.86 10.02 -30.42
N LYS A 257 -16.08 10.56 -31.37
CA LYS A 257 -16.59 11.48 -32.40
C LYS A 257 -17.55 10.81 -33.38
N GLU A 258 -17.27 9.56 -33.77
CA GLU A 258 -18.10 8.77 -34.69
C GLU A 258 -19.46 8.42 -34.09
N LEU A 259 -19.49 8.00 -32.81
CA LEU A 259 -20.68 7.42 -32.18
C LEU A 259 -21.43 8.40 -31.28
N GLY A 260 -20.87 9.57 -31.00
CA GLY A 260 -21.42 10.56 -30.05
C GLY A 260 -21.31 10.15 -28.58
N ALA A 261 -21.31 8.86 -28.25
CA ALA A 261 -21.09 8.34 -26.90
C ALA A 261 -20.26 7.05 -26.90
N VAL A 262 -19.40 6.88 -25.89
CA VAL A 262 -18.68 5.62 -25.64
C VAL A 262 -18.70 5.25 -24.17
N ARG A 263 -18.71 3.95 -23.91
CA ARG A 263 -18.61 3.39 -22.57
C ARG A 263 -17.24 2.76 -22.35
N ILE A 264 -16.68 2.89 -21.15
CA ILE A 264 -15.48 2.17 -20.74
C ILE A 264 -15.78 1.43 -19.43
N ALA A 265 -15.99 0.13 -19.54
CA ALA A 265 -16.32 -0.73 -18.40
C ALA A 265 -15.53 -2.06 -18.45
N PRO A 266 -14.79 -2.43 -17.40
CA PRO A 266 -14.59 -1.70 -16.13
C PRO A 266 -13.47 -0.63 -16.23
N PHE A 267 -13.68 0.49 -15.55
CA PHE A 267 -12.73 1.61 -15.48
C PHE A 267 -11.98 1.60 -14.15
N SER A 268 -10.84 0.90 -14.08
CA SER A 268 -9.93 0.92 -12.93
C SER A 268 -8.49 0.88 -13.41
N ASN A 269 -7.66 1.84 -12.97
CA ASN A 269 -6.26 2.00 -13.40
C ASN A 269 -6.11 1.99 -14.94
N ARG A 270 -7.00 2.71 -15.65
CA ARG A 270 -7.03 2.72 -17.12
C ARG A 270 -6.21 3.85 -17.75
N LEU A 271 -5.85 4.86 -16.97
CA LEU A 271 -4.99 5.97 -17.41
C LEU A 271 -3.60 5.85 -16.78
N ALA A 272 -2.55 6.07 -17.57
CA ALA A 272 -1.17 6.08 -17.11
C ALA A 272 -0.92 7.14 -16.00
N HIS A 273 0.12 6.94 -15.18
CA HIS A 273 0.51 7.95 -14.20
C HIS A 273 1.11 9.21 -14.85
N SER A 274 1.97 9.03 -15.86
CA SER A 274 2.60 10.12 -16.60
C SER A 274 1.66 10.66 -17.67
N ILE A 275 1.12 11.85 -17.45
CA ILE A 275 0.22 12.57 -18.35
C ILE A 275 0.59 14.07 -18.36
N PRO A 276 0.12 14.85 -19.36
CA PRO A 276 0.42 16.28 -19.43
C PRO A 276 0.03 17.04 -18.15
N PRO A 277 0.80 18.07 -17.74
CA PRO A 277 0.58 18.78 -16.46
C PRO A 277 -0.83 19.36 -16.28
N ASN A 278 -1.41 19.91 -17.34
CA ASN A 278 -2.78 20.44 -17.31
C ASN A 278 -3.82 19.35 -17.04
N ILE A 279 -3.63 18.14 -17.58
CA ILE A 279 -4.52 17.00 -17.36
C ILE A 279 -4.27 16.39 -15.97
N GLN A 280 -3.02 16.40 -15.50
CA GLN A 280 -2.69 16.01 -14.13
C GLN A 280 -3.37 16.95 -13.11
N GLY A 281 -3.46 18.24 -13.41
CA GLY A 281 -4.22 19.21 -12.63
C GLY A 281 -5.70 18.85 -12.45
N LEU A 282 -6.32 18.20 -13.44
CA LEU A 282 -7.70 17.70 -13.32
C LEU A 282 -7.83 16.56 -12.31
N ARG A 283 -6.83 15.68 -12.19
CA ARG A 283 -6.82 14.64 -11.14
C ARG A 283 -6.72 15.30 -9.76
N CYS A 284 -5.90 16.33 -9.62
CA CYS A 284 -5.77 17.10 -8.38
C CYS A 284 -7.10 17.78 -8.02
N LEU A 285 -7.69 18.51 -8.98
CA LEU A 285 -8.95 19.24 -8.80
C LEU A 285 -10.06 18.27 -8.40
N CYS A 286 -10.16 17.15 -9.11
CA CYS A 286 -11.16 16.13 -8.82
C CYS A 286 -10.98 15.55 -7.41
N ASN A 287 -9.77 15.14 -7.04
CA ASN A 287 -9.55 14.40 -5.79
C ASN A 287 -9.67 15.26 -4.53
N PHE A 288 -9.09 16.47 -4.56
CA PHE A 288 -8.93 17.30 -3.37
C PHE A 288 -10.02 18.36 -3.24
N GLU A 289 -10.64 18.79 -4.33
CA GLU A 289 -11.70 19.80 -4.32
C GLU A 289 -13.05 19.17 -4.67
N ALA A 290 -13.23 18.66 -5.90
CA ALA A 290 -14.55 18.31 -6.42
C ALA A 290 -15.21 17.08 -5.74
N LEU A 291 -14.43 16.08 -5.33
CA LEU A 291 -14.94 14.87 -4.67
C LEU A 291 -15.19 15.09 -3.18
N ARG A 292 -16.23 15.87 -2.90
CA ARG A 292 -16.82 16.08 -1.58
C ARG A 292 -17.80 14.94 -1.26
N PHE A 293 -17.77 14.41 -0.03
CA PHE A 293 -18.75 13.42 0.40
C PHE A 293 -20.17 14.00 0.42
N SER A 294 -21.18 13.14 0.25
CA SER A 294 -22.60 13.51 0.32
C SER A 294 -22.96 14.12 1.67
N GLU A 295 -24.03 14.92 1.71
CA GLU A 295 -24.45 15.61 2.93
C GLU A 295 -24.66 14.67 4.14
N PRO A 296 -25.36 13.52 4.03
CA PRO A 296 -25.55 12.62 5.17
C PRO A 296 -24.22 12.14 5.76
N ILE A 297 -23.24 11.78 4.91
CA ILE A 297 -21.91 11.36 5.35
C ILE A 297 -21.20 12.53 6.06
N ARG A 298 -21.19 13.71 5.45
CA ARG A 298 -20.53 14.89 6.00
C ARG A 298 -21.08 15.29 7.36
N MET A 299 -22.41 15.32 7.51
CA MET A 299 -23.04 15.72 8.76
C MET A 299 -22.68 14.79 9.91
N LEU A 300 -22.79 13.48 9.69
CA LEU A 300 -22.44 12.51 10.73
C LEU A 300 -20.93 12.51 11.02
N ALA A 301 -20.11 12.52 9.98
CA ALA A 301 -18.66 12.55 10.14
C ALA A 301 -18.18 13.80 10.90
N ALA A 302 -18.76 14.97 10.64
CA ALA A 302 -18.46 16.20 11.38
C ALA A 302 -18.83 16.05 12.86
N LYS A 303 -20.02 15.52 13.19
CA LYS A 303 -20.40 15.22 14.57
C LYS A 303 -19.43 14.25 15.25
N MET A 304 -18.99 13.21 14.54
CA MET A 304 -18.01 12.25 15.06
C MET A 304 -16.67 12.93 15.36
N VAL A 305 -16.18 13.79 14.47
CA VAL A 305 -14.97 14.59 14.70
C VAL A 305 -15.13 15.49 15.93
N ASP A 306 -16.25 16.21 16.05
CA ASP A 306 -16.52 17.06 17.20
C ASP A 306 -16.56 16.28 18.52
N ARG A 307 -17.19 15.10 18.53
CA ARG A 307 -17.21 14.20 19.69
C ARG A 307 -15.81 13.69 20.03
N MET A 308 -15.02 13.35 19.03
CA MET A 308 -13.62 12.93 19.22
C MET A 308 -12.78 14.05 19.83
N ILE A 309 -12.91 15.28 19.33
CA ILE A 309 -12.23 16.47 19.88
C ILE A 309 -12.66 16.69 21.34
N LYS A 310 -13.97 16.66 21.65
CA LYS A 310 -14.50 16.81 23.01
C LYS A 310 -13.95 15.75 23.98
N LYS A 311 -13.91 14.49 23.54
CA LYS A 311 -13.34 13.36 24.30
C LYS A 311 -11.82 13.47 24.47
N SER A 312 -11.15 14.31 23.68
CA SER A 312 -9.70 14.54 23.68
C SER A 312 -9.28 15.79 24.46
N SER A 313 -10.04 16.20 25.48
CA SER A 313 -9.76 17.40 26.28
C SER A 313 -8.38 17.38 26.96
N LYS A 314 -7.91 16.21 27.39
CA LYS A 314 -6.58 16.03 28.02
C LYS A 314 -5.41 16.35 27.10
N THR A 315 -5.64 16.36 25.79
CA THR A 315 -4.65 16.64 24.75
C THR A 315 -5.03 17.89 23.94
N SER A 316 -5.87 18.77 24.50
CA SER A 316 -6.35 20.00 23.85
C SER A 316 -7.11 19.73 22.54
N GLY A 317 -7.93 18.69 22.53
CA GLY A 317 -8.71 18.28 21.36
C GLY A 317 -7.95 17.36 20.38
N ARG A 318 -6.65 17.15 20.61
CA ARG A 318 -5.79 16.40 19.69
C ARG A 318 -5.88 14.90 19.90
N TYR A 319 -5.93 14.13 18.82
CA TYR A 319 -6.04 12.68 18.86
C TYR A 319 -5.21 12.01 17.77
N VAL A 320 -4.94 10.73 18.01
CA VAL A 320 -4.30 9.85 17.04
C VAL A 320 -5.37 9.01 16.39
N SER A 321 -5.34 8.87 15.06
CA SER A 321 -6.16 7.89 14.38
C SER A 321 -5.32 6.74 13.84
N VAL A 322 -5.83 5.52 13.93
CA VAL A 322 -5.15 4.30 13.51
C VAL A 322 -6.03 3.51 12.56
N HIS A 323 -5.53 3.29 11.34
CA HIS A 323 -6.13 2.35 10.41
C HIS A 323 -5.54 0.94 10.64
N ILE A 324 -6.35 0.05 11.23
CA ILE A 324 -5.95 -1.33 11.58
C ILE A 324 -6.55 -2.29 10.56
N ARG A 325 -5.69 -3.05 9.86
CA ARG A 325 -6.11 -4.11 8.92
C ARG A 325 -5.86 -5.51 9.49
N PHE A 326 -6.55 -5.80 10.59
CA PHE A 326 -6.51 -7.08 11.31
C PHE A 326 -7.86 -7.82 11.20
N GLU A 327 -8.51 -7.72 10.04
CA GLU A 327 -9.73 -8.47 9.73
C GLU A 327 -9.42 -9.90 9.29
N GLU A 328 -10.41 -10.80 9.39
CA GLU A 328 -10.25 -12.23 9.09
C GLU A 328 -9.64 -12.49 7.71
N ASP A 329 -10.04 -11.74 6.69
CA ASP A 329 -9.53 -11.88 5.33
C ASP A 329 -8.02 -11.58 5.26
N MET A 330 -7.57 -10.53 5.94
CA MET A 330 -6.16 -10.12 5.98
C MET A 330 -5.31 -11.09 6.79
N VAL A 331 -5.81 -11.54 7.94
CA VAL A 331 -5.14 -12.56 8.77
C VAL A 331 -4.98 -13.85 7.95
N ALA A 332 -6.05 -14.33 7.34
CA ALA A 332 -6.05 -15.55 6.51
C ALA A 332 -5.13 -15.44 5.29
N PHE A 333 -5.17 -14.31 4.57
CA PHE A 333 -4.38 -14.06 3.37
C PHE A 333 -2.87 -13.97 3.64
N SER A 334 -2.50 -13.41 4.79
CA SER A 334 -1.09 -13.22 5.18
C SER A 334 -0.37 -14.54 5.47
N CYS A 335 -1.11 -15.60 5.75
CA CYS A 335 -0.59 -16.90 6.17
C CYS A 335 0.41 -16.79 7.34
N CYS A 336 0.18 -15.83 8.22
CA CYS A 336 0.92 -15.68 9.47
C CYS A 336 0.25 -16.49 10.58
N THR A 337 1.02 -16.75 11.64
CA THR A 337 0.58 -17.46 12.84
C THR A 337 0.76 -16.53 14.04
N TYR A 338 -0.29 -16.39 14.85
CA TYR A 338 -0.29 -15.62 16.08
C TYR A 338 -0.36 -16.58 17.27
N ASP A 339 -1.11 -16.23 18.32
CA ASP A 339 -1.20 -16.99 19.58
C ASP A 339 -2.49 -17.81 19.69
N GLY A 340 -3.18 -18.08 18.58
CA GLY A 340 -4.41 -18.88 18.54
C GLY A 340 -4.20 -20.39 18.29
N GLY A 341 -2.95 -20.85 18.13
CA GLY A 341 -2.62 -22.27 18.02
C GLY A 341 -3.26 -22.97 16.81
N GLU A 342 -3.56 -24.27 16.96
CA GLU A 342 -4.14 -25.09 15.89
C GLU A 342 -5.58 -24.66 15.54
N GLU A 343 -6.33 -24.09 16.49
CA GLU A 343 -7.67 -23.54 16.25
C GLU A 343 -7.62 -22.38 15.25
N GLU A 344 -6.77 -21.37 15.50
CA GLU A 344 -6.56 -20.26 14.56
C GLU A 344 -6.11 -20.77 13.19
N LYS A 345 -5.16 -21.71 13.16
CA LYS A 345 -4.67 -22.28 11.90
C LYS A 345 -5.79 -22.93 11.10
N HIS A 346 -6.65 -23.72 11.75
CA HIS A 346 -7.79 -24.37 11.14
C HIS A 346 -8.82 -23.35 10.61
N GLU A 347 -9.19 -22.37 11.43
CA GLU A 347 -10.08 -21.27 11.04
C GLU A 347 -9.53 -20.52 9.82
N MET A 348 -8.24 -20.17 9.83
CA MET A 348 -7.61 -19.46 8.73
C MET A 348 -7.52 -20.31 7.46
N ASP A 349 -7.39 -21.64 7.56
CA ASP A 349 -7.47 -22.54 6.41
C ASP A 349 -8.87 -22.57 5.79
N ILE A 350 -9.92 -22.60 6.61
CA ILE A 350 -11.31 -22.50 6.15
C ILE A 350 -11.55 -21.15 5.47
N ALA A 351 -11.14 -20.05 6.11
CA ALA A 351 -11.28 -18.71 5.56
C ALA A 351 -10.54 -18.54 4.22
N ARG A 352 -9.35 -19.15 4.10
CA ARG A 352 -8.56 -19.19 2.86
C ARG A 352 -9.28 -19.94 1.74
N GLU A 353 -9.84 -21.10 2.05
CA GLU A 353 -10.54 -21.93 1.06
C GLU A 353 -11.81 -21.22 0.57
N ARG A 354 -12.61 -20.69 1.51
CA ARG A 354 -13.84 -19.93 1.22
C ARG A 354 -13.58 -18.75 0.28
N SER A 355 -12.52 -17.99 0.54
CA SER A 355 -12.29 -16.70 -0.13
C SER A 355 -11.43 -16.78 -1.39
N TRP A 356 -10.53 -17.77 -1.51
CA TRP A 356 -9.62 -17.90 -2.66
C TRP A 356 -9.61 -19.27 -3.35
N ARG A 357 -10.50 -20.21 -3.01
CA ARG A 357 -10.78 -21.46 -3.73
C ARG A 357 -9.53 -22.23 -4.16
N GLY A 358 -8.90 -22.94 -3.23
CA GLY A 358 -7.70 -23.74 -3.48
C GLY A 358 -6.42 -22.96 -3.82
N LYS A 359 -6.44 -21.62 -3.93
CA LYS A 359 -5.24 -20.79 -4.22
C LYS A 359 -4.07 -21.10 -3.29
N PHE A 360 -4.32 -21.35 -2.01
CA PHE A 360 -3.28 -21.60 -1.02
C PHE A 360 -2.88 -23.08 -0.93
N ARG A 361 -3.67 -23.99 -1.51
CA ARG A 361 -3.44 -25.44 -1.54
C ARG A 361 -2.86 -25.95 -2.87
N ARG A 362 -2.49 -25.04 -3.79
CA ARG A 362 -1.89 -25.41 -5.08
C ARG A 362 -0.58 -26.19 -4.87
N ARG A 363 -0.39 -27.25 -5.65
CA ARG A 363 0.84 -28.06 -5.63
C ARG A 363 2.09 -27.18 -5.77
N GLY A 364 3.08 -27.39 -4.91
CA GLY A 364 4.33 -26.63 -4.88
C GLY A 364 4.29 -25.30 -4.11
N ARG A 365 3.13 -24.87 -3.59
CA ARG A 365 3.05 -23.69 -2.71
C ARG A 365 3.35 -24.09 -1.27
N VAL A 366 4.42 -23.53 -0.71
CA VAL A 366 4.81 -23.71 0.69
C VAL A 366 4.47 -22.45 1.49
N ILE A 367 3.71 -22.60 2.57
CA ILE A 367 3.40 -21.52 3.51
C ILE A 367 4.52 -21.46 4.55
N ARG A 368 5.16 -20.30 4.71
CA ARG A 368 6.24 -20.07 5.69
C ARG A 368 5.87 -18.88 6.59
N PRO A 369 5.09 -19.09 7.66
CA PRO A 369 4.56 -18.00 8.49
C PRO A 369 5.66 -17.12 9.08
N GLY A 370 6.73 -17.73 9.59
CA GLY A 370 7.86 -17.00 10.17
C GLY A 370 8.60 -16.12 9.17
N ALA A 371 8.78 -16.59 7.93
CA ALA A 371 9.36 -15.77 6.86
C ALA A 371 8.43 -14.59 6.50
N ASN A 372 7.11 -14.83 6.46
CA ASN A 372 6.14 -13.76 6.21
C ASN A 372 6.20 -12.67 7.30
N ARG A 373 6.43 -13.06 8.57
CA ARG A 373 6.58 -12.12 9.69
C ARG A 373 7.84 -11.28 9.56
N ILE A 374 9.00 -11.93 9.35
CA ILE A 374 10.29 -11.25 9.15
C ILE A 374 10.23 -10.29 7.95
N ASP A 375 9.58 -10.69 6.87
CA ASP A 375 9.41 -9.86 5.67
C ASP A 375 8.50 -8.64 5.89
N GLY A 376 7.82 -8.56 7.04
CA GLY A 376 6.85 -7.53 7.37
C GLY A 376 5.52 -7.70 6.63
N LYS A 377 5.17 -8.92 6.21
CA LYS A 377 3.91 -9.19 5.49
C LYS A 377 2.72 -9.37 6.44
N CYS A 378 2.96 -9.77 7.69
CA CYS A 378 1.90 -9.96 8.67
C CYS A 378 1.19 -8.64 9.03
N PRO A 379 -0.15 -8.65 9.14
CA PRO A 379 -0.92 -7.69 9.93
C PRO A 379 -0.34 -7.49 11.33
N LEU A 380 -0.28 -6.23 11.77
CA LEU A 380 0.03 -5.94 13.16
C LEU A 380 -1.23 -6.21 14.00
N THR A 381 -1.08 -6.91 15.11
CA THR A 381 -2.18 -7.07 16.07
C THR A 381 -2.46 -5.74 16.78
N PRO A 382 -3.67 -5.48 17.29
CA PRO A 382 -3.93 -4.28 18.07
C PRO A 382 -3.01 -4.15 19.29
N LEU A 383 -2.57 -5.27 19.88
CA LEU A 383 -1.52 -5.30 20.90
C LEU A 383 -0.19 -4.68 20.39
N GLU A 384 0.31 -5.16 19.25
CA GLU A 384 1.55 -4.65 18.66
C GLU A 384 1.44 -3.16 18.30
N VAL A 385 0.27 -2.73 17.82
CA VAL A 385 -0.03 -1.31 17.56
C VAL A 385 0.08 -0.50 18.85
N GLY A 386 -0.54 -0.97 19.93
CA GLY A 386 -0.49 -0.27 21.21
C GLY A 386 0.93 -0.16 21.75
N MET A 387 1.68 -1.27 21.77
CA MET A 387 3.08 -1.26 22.23
C MET A 387 3.96 -0.32 21.40
N MET A 388 3.76 -0.31 20.08
CA MET A 388 4.45 0.62 19.19
C MET A 388 4.15 2.07 19.58
N LEU A 389 2.89 2.43 19.78
CA LEU A 389 2.50 3.80 20.15
C LEU A 389 3.06 4.19 21.53
N ARG A 390 3.00 3.30 22.52
CA ARG A 390 3.59 3.50 23.85
C ARG A 390 5.08 3.79 23.73
N GLY A 391 5.83 2.97 22.98
CA GLY A 391 7.26 3.18 22.78
C GLY A 391 7.60 4.41 21.93
N MET A 392 6.68 4.89 21.09
CA MET A 392 6.82 6.17 20.39
C MET A 392 6.62 7.38 21.30
N GLY A 393 6.06 7.18 22.50
CA GLY A 393 5.83 8.22 23.51
C GLY A 393 4.39 8.68 23.65
N PHE A 394 3.43 8.00 23.01
CA PHE A 394 2.00 8.22 23.29
C PHE A 394 1.63 7.57 24.62
N ASP A 395 0.95 8.32 25.47
CA ASP A 395 0.61 7.92 26.83
C ASP A 395 -0.87 7.50 26.95
N ASN A 396 -1.32 7.18 28.17
CA ASN A 396 -2.70 6.77 28.43
C ASN A 396 -3.69 7.95 28.39
N ASN A 397 -3.19 9.18 28.29
CA ASN A 397 -3.99 10.37 28.08
C ASN A 397 -4.33 10.61 26.62
N THR A 398 -3.55 10.02 25.71
CA THR A 398 -3.76 10.11 24.27
C THR A 398 -5.07 9.43 23.86
N SER A 399 -6.00 10.19 23.29
CA SER A 399 -7.20 9.63 22.68
C SER A 399 -6.87 8.98 21.34
N LEU A 400 -7.45 7.80 21.11
CA LEU A 400 -7.21 6.98 19.93
C LEU A 400 -8.50 6.73 19.18
N TYR A 401 -8.56 7.09 17.90
CA TYR A 401 -9.63 6.66 17.00
C TYR A 401 -9.17 5.45 16.18
N VAL A 402 -9.94 4.36 16.20
CA VAL A 402 -9.64 3.15 15.41
C VAL A 402 -10.57 3.06 14.20
N ALA A 403 -9.97 3.19 13.01
CA ALA A 403 -10.60 2.90 11.74
C ALA A 403 -10.26 1.47 11.31
N ALA A 404 -11.25 0.57 11.35
CA ALA A 404 -11.08 -0.82 10.96
C ALA A 404 -12.39 -1.41 10.43
N GLY A 405 -12.29 -2.48 9.63
CA GLY A 405 -13.40 -3.41 9.45
C GLY A 405 -13.62 -4.27 10.70
N LYS A 406 -14.33 -5.39 10.55
CA LYS A 406 -14.52 -6.35 11.65
C LYS A 406 -13.18 -7.00 12.01
N ILE A 407 -12.62 -6.60 13.14
CA ILE A 407 -11.36 -7.14 13.67
C ILE A 407 -11.57 -8.62 14.03
N TYR A 408 -10.64 -9.48 13.59
CA TYR A 408 -10.63 -10.90 13.90
C TYR A 408 -10.52 -11.10 15.42
N LYS A 409 -11.43 -11.90 16.01
CA LYS A 409 -11.57 -12.13 17.46
C LYS A 409 -11.40 -10.84 18.29
N ALA A 410 -12.19 -9.81 17.95
CA ALA A 410 -12.06 -8.45 18.48
C ALA A 410 -11.99 -8.37 20.02
N GLU A 411 -12.80 -9.16 20.74
CA GLU A 411 -12.80 -9.21 22.21
C GLU A 411 -11.42 -9.55 22.78
N LYS A 412 -10.73 -10.54 22.19
CA LYS A 412 -9.37 -10.92 22.56
C LYS A 412 -8.37 -9.83 22.16
N TYR A 413 -8.37 -9.46 20.88
CA TYR A 413 -7.26 -8.70 20.31
C TYR A 413 -7.31 -7.20 20.63
N MET A 414 -8.48 -6.61 20.88
CA MET A 414 -8.62 -5.19 21.23
C MET A 414 -8.36 -4.90 22.71
N THR A 415 -8.46 -5.90 23.58
CA THR A 415 -8.32 -5.71 25.04
C THR A 415 -6.98 -5.07 25.43
N PRO A 416 -5.81 -5.55 24.96
CA PRO A 416 -4.54 -4.91 25.31
C PRO A 416 -4.40 -3.48 24.77
N LEU A 417 -4.98 -3.19 23.60
CA LEU A 417 -4.96 -1.84 23.04
C LEU A 417 -5.78 -0.87 23.91
N LYS A 418 -6.96 -1.30 24.36
CA LYS A 418 -7.80 -0.53 25.30
C LYS A 418 -7.11 -0.36 26.66
N GLN A 419 -6.37 -1.36 27.14
CA GLN A 419 -5.57 -1.26 28.37
C GLN A 419 -4.49 -0.18 28.26
N MET A 420 -3.79 -0.10 27.13
CA MET A 420 -2.76 0.93 26.88
C MET A 420 -3.34 2.32 26.61
N PHE A 421 -4.52 2.39 25.98
CA PHE A 421 -5.21 3.62 25.58
C PHE A 421 -6.68 3.55 26.00
N PRO A 422 -7.01 3.93 27.25
CA PRO A 422 -8.38 3.85 27.77
C PRO A 422 -9.37 4.77 27.03
N ARG A 423 -8.88 5.83 26.39
CA ARG A 423 -9.68 6.77 25.56
C ARG A 423 -9.71 6.31 24.10
N LEU A 424 -10.02 5.04 23.89
CA LEU A 424 -10.14 4.44 22.57
C LEU A 424 -11.58 4.53 22.07
N GLU A 425 -11.74 5.08 20.88
CA GLU A 425 -13.02 5.27 20.21
C GLU A 425 -12.99 4.60 18.83
N SER A 426 -14.16 4.17 18.36
CA SER A 426 -14.42 3.73 16.99
C SER A 426 -15.66 4.44 16.45
N LYS A 427 -16.01 4.18 15.19
CA LYS A 427 -17.29 4.67 14.65
C LYS A 427 -18.50 4.29 15.52
N ASP A 428 -18.49 3.06 16.04
CA ASP A 428 -19.59 2.48 16.83
C ASP A 428 -19.69 3.08 18.24
N THR A 429 -18.61 3.70 18.75
CA THR A 429 -18.62 4.39 20.05
C THR A 429 -18.82 5.89 19.92
N LEU A 430 -18.52 6.48 18.75
CA LEU A 430 -18.70 7.90 18.49
C LEU A 430 -20.08 8.24 17.94
N ALA A 431 -20.76 7.33 17.25
CA ALA A 431 -22.10 7.53 16.69
C ALA A 431 -23.10 6.61 17.38
N SER A 432 -24.35 7.07 17.55
CA SER A 432 -25.40 6.19 18.05
C SER A 432 -25.81 5.17 17.00
N THR A 433 -26.46 4.08 17.43
CA THR A 433 -26.97 3.04 16.54
C THR A 433 -27.95 3.63 15.51
N GLU A 434 -28.77 4.60 15.91
CA GLU A 434 -29.73 5.29 15.04
C GLU A 434 -29.03 6.20 14.02
N GLU A 435 -27.95 6.88 14.43
CA GLU A 435 -27.15 7.70 13.51
C GLU A 435 -26.42 6.84 12.48
N LEU A 436 -25.98 5.63 12.85
CA LEU A 436 -25.27 4.70 11.96
C LEU A 436 -26.20 3.85 11.08
N ALA A 437 -27.44 3.63 11.50
CA ALA A 437 -28.40 2.77 10.78
C ALA A 437 -28.53 3.08 9.27
N PRO A 438 -28.53 4.34 8.79
CA PRO A 438 -28.59 4.64 7.35
C PRO A 438 -27.33 4.23 6.56
N PHE A 439 -26.23 3.90 7.23
CA PHE A 439 -24.93 3.55 6.65
C PHE A 439 -24.63 2.04 6.76
N GLU A 440 -25.35 1.32 7.61
CA GLU A 440 -25.29 -0.14 7.75
C GLU A 440 -25.47 -0.82 6.38
N GLY A 441 -24.68 -1.87 6.11
CA GLY A 441 -24.67 -2.55 4.81
C GLY A 441 -23.96 -1.81 3.67
N HIS A 442 -23.58 -0.54 3.86
CA HIS A 442 -22.89 0.27 2.84
C HIS A 442 -21.42 0.53 3.20
N SER A 443 -20.56 -0.44 2.88
CA SER A 443 -19.14 -0.42 3.28
C SER A 443 -18.37 0.84 2.83
N SER A 444 -18.70 1.43 1.68
CA SER A 444 -18.06 2.64 1.18
C SER A 444 -18.50 3.89 1.95
N ARG A 445 -19.78 3.94 2.36
CA ARG A 445 -20.31 5.05 3.17
C ARG A 445 -19.76 5.01 4.59
N LEU A 446 -19.68 3.81 5.21
CA LEU A 446 -19.00 3.61 6.51
C LEU A 446 -17.50 3.97 6.43
N ALA A 447 -16.82 3.55 5.37
CA ALA A 447 -15.42 3.91 5.16
C ALA A 447 -15.21 5.43 4.97
N ALA A 448 -16.21 6.17 4.48
CA ALA A 448 -16.16 7.62 4.33
C ALA A 448 -16.25 8.35 5.69
N LEU A 449 -17.02 7.80 6.65
CA LEU A 449 -17.03 8.28 8.04
C LEU A 449 -15.64 8.10 8.66
N ASP A 450 -15.10 6.88 8.60
CA ASP A 450 -13.75 6.55 9.08
C ASP A 450 -12.68 7.45 8.42
N TYR A 451 -12.78 7.66 7.10
CA TYR A 451 -11.87 8.52 6.36
C TYR A 451 -11.83 9.95 6.92
N THR A 452 -13.00 10.52 7.22
CA THR A 452 -13.10 11.92 7.68
C THR A 452 -12.56 12.09 9.10
N VAL A 453 -12.87 11.16 10.01
CA VAL A 453 -12.29 11.22 11.37
C VAL A 453 -10.77 11.04 11.32
N CYS A 454 -10.26 10.15 10.48
CA CYS A 454 -8.81 10.04 10.30
C CYS A 454 -8.19 11.29 9.64
N LEU A 455 -8.90 11.96 8.73
CA LEU A 455 -8.42 13.15 8.02
C LEU A 455 -8.09 14.29 8.98
N TYR A 456 -8.92 14.49 10.01
CA TYR A 456 -8.78 15.59 10.98
C TYR A 456 -7.96 15.25 12.23
N SER A 457 -7.45 14.02 12.37
CA SER A 457 -6.52 13.68 13.46
C SER A 457 -5.17 14.39 13.32
N GLU A 458 -4.44 14.61 14.41
CA GLU A 458 -3.12 15.25 14.36
C GLU A 458 -2.05 14.27 13.87
N ALA A 459 -2.18 12.99 14.22
CA ALA A 459 -1.33 11.93 13.70
C ALA A 459 -2.18 10.77 13.17
N PHE A 460 -1.86 10.32 11.96
CA PHE A 460 -2.47 9.16 11.35
C PHE A 460 -1.49 7.99 11.32
N VAL A 461 -1.93 6.81 11.76
CA VAL A 461 -1.13 5.59 11.77
C VAL A 461 -1.74 4.58 10.82
N THR A 462 -0.92 3.97 9.99
CA THR A 462 -1.36 2.94 9.05
C THR A 462 -0.56 1.65 9.23
N THR A 463 -1.23 0.57 9.61
CA THR A 463 -0.56 -0.72 9.90
C THR A 463 -0.33 -1.56 8.65
N GLN A 464 -1.04 -1.25 7.56
CA GLN A 464 -0.96 -1.92 6.28
C GLN A 464 -1.12 -0.93 5.13
N GLY A 465 -0.48 -1.23 4.01
CA GLY A 465 -0.73 -0.49 2.77
C GLY A 465 -2.15 -0.73 2.23
N GLY A 466 -2.51 0.00 1.19
CA GLY A 466 -3.81 -0.11 0.53
C GLY A 466 -4.32 1.24 0.06
N ASN A 467 -5.50 1.26 -0.56
CA ASN A 467 -6.05 2.48 -1.14
C ASN A 467 -6.50 3.50 -0.07
N PHE A 468 -6.98 3.05 1.09
CA PHE A 468 -7.38 3.96 2.19
C PHE A 468 -6.23 4.87 2.65
N PRO A 469 -5.10 4.36 3.16
CA PRO A 469 -3.99 5.22 3.57
C PRO A 469 -3.37 5.96 2.39
N HIS A 470 -3.39 5.38 1.19
CA HIS A 470 -2.86 6.00 -0.02
C HIS A 470 -3.54 7.34 -0.33
N PHE A 471 -4.87 7.42 -0.25
CA PHE A 471 -5.62 8.65 -0.48
C PHE A 471 -5.64 9.58 0.74
N LEU A 472 -5.79 9.00 1.93
CA LEU A 472 -5.88 9.78 3.16
C LEU A 472 -4.59 10.57 3.43
N VAL A 473 -3.42 9.96 3.23
CA VAL A 473 -2.14 10.62 3.50
C VAL A 473 -1.93 11.84 2.60
N GLY A 474 -2.23 11.74 1.30
CA GLY A 474 -2.11 12.90 0.42
C GLY A 474 -3.13 13.98 0.74
N HIS A 475 -4.36 13.61 1.11
CA HIS A 475 -5.38 14.59 1.50
C HIS A 475 -5.00 15.32 2.79
N ARG A 476 -4.48 14.60 3.79
CA ARG A 476 -3.92 15.22 5.00
C ARG A 476 -2.81 16.20 4.69
N ARG A 477 -1.88 15.86 3.77
CA ARG A 477 -0.81 16.79 3.34
C ARG A 477 -1.35 18.00 2.59
N TYR A 478 -2.37 17.80 1.75
CA TYR A 478 -3.00 18.88 0.99
C TYR A 478 -3.65 19.91 1.90
N LEU A 479 -4.41 19.46 2.91
CA LEU A 479 -5.06 20.35 3.89
C LEU A 479 -4.07 21.01 4.85
N ASN A 480 -2.99 20.32 5.22
CA ASN A 480 -2.01 20.81 6.18
C ASN A 480 -0.74 21.38 5.49
N GLU A 481 -0.92 22.09 4.38
CA GLU A 481 0.12 22.94 3.79
C GLU A 481 1.44 22.21 3.43
N GLY A 482 1.30 20.94 3.02
CA GLY A 482 2.39 20.09 2.55
C GLY A 482 2.99 19.15 3.60
N HIS A 483 2.53 19.20 4.86
CA HIS A 483 2.99 18.27 5.89
C HIS A 483 1.83 17.76 6.74
N ALA A 484 1.78 16.45 6.96
CA ALA A 484 0.90 15.88 7.97
C ALA A 484 1.56 14.66 8.62
N LYS A 485 1.52 14.60 9.95
CA LYS A 485 2.13 13.50 10.70
C LYS A 485 1.44 12.19 10.35
N THR A 486 2.23 11.29 9.76
CA THR A 486 1.79 9.98 9.26
C THR A 486 2.81 8.94 9.70
N ILE A 487 2.38 7.98 10.50
CA ILE A 487 3.21 6.88 11.00
C ILE A 487 2.95 5.64 10.14
N LYS A 488 3.97 5.26 9.37
CA LYS A 488 4.00 3.99 8.64
C LYS A 488 5.14 3.14 9.19
N PRO A 489 4.87 2.17 10.07
CA PRO A 489 5.92 1.46 10.76
C PRO A 489 6.73 0.56 9.83
N ASP A 490 8.03 0.42 10.15
CA ASP A 490 8.86 -0.64 9.57
C ASP A 490 8.52 -1.96 10.26
N LYS A 491 7.61 -2.72 9.65
CA LYS A 491 7.15 -3.99 10.18
C LYS A 491 8.26 -5.04 10.32
N ARG A 492 9.34 -4.96 9.55
CA ARG A 492 10.48 -5.89 9.66
C ARG A 492 11.24 -5.60 10.95
N LYS A 493 11.48 -4.31 11.23
CA LYS A 493 12.09 -3.87 12.48
C LYS A 493 11.20 -4.19 13.68
N LEU A 494 9.89 -3.96 13.56
CA LEU A 494 8.92 -4.33 14.60
C LEU A 494 8.90 -5.83 14.90
N ALA A 495 8.98 -6.69 13.87
CA ALA A 495 9.03 -8.13 14.06
C ALA A 495 10.19 -8.55 14.97
N LEU A 496 11.36 -7.93 14.81
CA LEU A 496 12.53 -8.16 15.67
C LEU A 496 12.30 -7.66 17.10
N LEU A 497 11.75 -6.45 17.26
CA LEU A 497 11.50 -5.84 18.57
C LEU A 497 10.48 -6.63 19.38
N PHE A 498 9.41 -7.11 18.74
CA PHE A 498 8.34 -7.87 19.38
C PHE A 498 8.66 -9.36 19.60
N ASP A 499 9.82 -9.84 19.14
CA ASP A 499 10.29 -11.20 19.38
C ASP A 499 11.42 -11.25 20.45
N SER A 500 11.97 -10.10 20.85
CA SER A 500 13.11 -10.02 21.76
C SER A 500 12.67 -10.00 23.23
N LEU A 501 12.66 -11.17 23.88
CA LEU A 501 12.27 -11.30 25.29
C LEU A 501 13.23 -10.61 26.27
N ASP A 502 14.46 -10.37 25.87
CA ASP A 502 15.54 -9.72 26.62
C ASP A 502 15.54 -8.20 26.48
N ILE A 503 14.73 -7.62 25.59
CA ILE A 503 14.75 -6.18 25.33
C ILE A 503 14.45 -5.35 26.59
N ARG A 504 15.18 -4.25 26.75
CA ARG A 504 14.97 -3.26 27.82
C ARG A 504 14.04 -2.16 27.30
N TRP A 505 13.21 -1.61 28.19
CA TRP A 505 12.27 -0.53 27.84
C TRP A 505 12.96 0.67 27.17
N LYS A 506 14.12 1.10 27.70
CA LYS A 506 14.91 2.20 27.13
C LYS A 506 15.29 1.96 25.66
N ASP A 507 15.75 0.75 25.34
CA ASP A 507 16.16 0.40 23.98
C ASP A 507 14.94 0.29 23.05
N PHE A 508 13.87 -0.36 23.53
CA PHE A 508 12.60 -0.46 22.80
C PHE A 508 12.03 0.92 22.44
N LYS A 509 11.99 1.84 23.42
CA LYS A 509 11.55 3.22 23.26
C LYS A 509 12.43 3.98 22.26
N SER A 510 13.76 3.93 22.41
CA SER A 510 14.69 4.60 21.47
C SER A 510 14.43 4.16 20.03
N GLN A 511 14.32 2.86 19.78
CA GLN A 511 14.12 2.32 18.43
C GLN A 511 12.79 2.76 17.79
N LEU A 512 11.75 2.93 18.60
CA LEU A 512 10.43 3.38 18.16
C LEU A 512 10.32 4.89 18.01
N GLN A 513 10.97 5.66 18.88
CA GLN A 513 11.11 7.11 18.72
C GLN A 513 11.89 7.46 17.45
N ASP A 514 12.94 6.70 17.11
CA ASP A 514 13.65 6.87 15.84
C ASP A 514 12.73 6.55 14.64
N MET A 515 11.90 5.52 14.75
CA MET A 515 10.91 5.18 13.72
C MET A 515 9.87 6.30 13.54
N LEU A 516 9.45 6.94 14.63
CA LEU A 516 8.54 8.10 14.59
C LEU A 516 9.21 9.30 13.91
N ARG A 517 10.45 9.65 14.27
CA ARG A 517 11.21 10.75 13.65
C ARG A 517 11.39 10.54 12.15
N HIS A 518 11.71 9.32 11.73
CA HIS A 518 11.82 8.96 10.31
C HIS A 518 10.50 9.10 9.57
N SER A 519 9.40 8.71 10.21
CA SER A 519 8.05 8.84 9.64
C SER A 519 7.67 10.31 9.44
N ASP A 520 8.01 11.18 10.40
CA ASP A 520 7.75 12.61 10.31
C ASP A 520 8.54 13.29 9.18
N THR A 521 9.81 12.90 9.00
CA THR A 521 10.68 13.37 7.91
C THR A 521 10.11 12.98 6.54
N LYS A 522 9.48 11.81 6.43
CA LYS A 522 8.78 11.41 5.20
C LYS A 522 7.47 12.19 4.98
N GLY A 523 6.96 12.88 6.00
CA GLY A 523 5.75 13.70 5.93
C GLY A 523 5.82 14.79 4.85
N ILE A 524 7.02 15.31 4.57
CA ILE A 524 7.32 16.38 3.59
C ILE A 524 7.82 15.88 2.22
N GLU A 525 7.80 14.57 1.97
CA GLU A 525 8.38 14.00 0.75
C GLU A 525 7.65 14.49 -0.52
N LEU A 526 8.43 14.89 -1.53
CA LEU A 526 7.93 15.25 -2.85
C LEU A 526 7.61 14.01 -3.69
N LYS A 527 6.68 14.17 -4.64
CA LYS A 527 6.33 13.13 -5.59
C LYS A 527 7.54 12.75 -6.44
N LYS A 528 7.89 11.47 -6.41
CA LYS A 528 8.80 10.81 -7.36
C LYS A 528 8.06 10.46 -8.65
N PRO A 529 8.73 10.34 -9.81
CA PRO A 529 8.06 10.11 -11.12
C PRO A 529 7.05 8.94 -11.14
N ASN A 530 7.39 7.81 -10.50
CA ASN A 530 6.53 6.62 -10.45
C ASN A 530 5.65 6.54 -9.19
N SER A 531 5.65 7.59 -8.37
CA SER A 531 4.81 7.65 -7.17
C SER A 531 3.49 8.35 -7.47
N SER A 532 2.48 8.00 -6.68
CA SER A 532 1.13 8.49 -6.87
C SER A 532 0.94 9.90 -6.31
N LEU A 533 0.30 10.77 -7.10
CA LEU A 533 -0.12 12.11 -6.68
C LEU A 533 -1.10 12.08 -5.50
N TYR A 534 -1.88 11.00 -5.36
CA TYR A 534 -2.89 10.87 -4.31
C TYR A 534 -2.27 10.66 -2.93
N THR A 535 -0.99 10.26 -2.86
CA THR A 535 -0.20 10.23 -1.61
C THR A 535 0.75 11.41 -1.53
N PHE A 536 1.38 11.79 -2.64
CA PHE A 536 2.37 12.86 -2.72
C PHE A 536 1.83 13.97 -3.63
N PRO A 537 1.02 14.91 -3.10
CA PRO A 537 0.38 15.94 -3.92
C PRO A 537 1.35 17.00 -4.43
N MET A 538 2.55 17.14 -3.83
CA MET A 538 3.52 18.16 -4.23
C MET A 538 4.53 17.60 -5.25
N PRO A 539 4.90 18.34 -6.31
CA PRO A 539 4.43 19.70 -6.64
C PRO A 539 3.19 19.74 -7.56
N ASP A 540 2.70 18.60 -8.04
CA ASP A 540 1.66 18.54 -9.08
C ASP A 540 0.33 19.26 -8.71
N CYS A 541 -0.06 19.21 -7.44
CA CYS A 541 -1.34 19.72 -6.93
C CYS A 541 -1.18 20.93 -5.98
N MET A 542 0.04 21.35 -5.67
CA MET A 542 0.33 22.37 -4.66
C MET A 542 1.51 23.25 -5.09
N CYS A 543 1.52 24.50 -4.64
CA CYS A 543 2.57 25.47 -4.99
C CYS A 543 3.24 26.00 -3.73
N LYS A 544 4.49 26.46 -3.84
CA LYS A 544 5.17 27.11 -2.72
C LYS A 544 4.59 28.49 -2.46
N HIS A 545 4.64 28.97 -1.21
CA HIS A 545 4.16 30.31 -0.84
C HIS A 545 4.83 31.44 -1.65
N THR A 546 6.11 31.29 -2.01
CA THR A 546 6.90 32.30 -2.75
C THR A 546 6.45 32.46 -4.21
N ASP A 547 5.97 31.40 -4.84
CA ASP A 547 5.67 31.39 -6.28
C ASP A 547 4.39 32.19 -6.59
N VAL A 548 3.51 32.37 -5.61
CA VAL A 548 2.25 33.11 -5.77
C VAL A 548 2.43 34.63 -5.66
N LYS A 549 3.48 35.11 -5.00
CA LYS A 549 3.85 36.55 -4.99
C LYS A 549 4.38 36.99 -6.37
N ASN A 550 5.09 36.13 -7.08
CA ASN A 550 5.58 36.45 -8.44
C ASN A 550 4.45 36.40 -9.49
N ALA A 551 3.49 35.48 -9.35
CA ALA A 551 2.31 35.43 -10.22
C ALA A 551 1.38 36.66 -10.05
N SER A 552 1.29 37.22 -8.84
CA SER A 552 0.54 38.46 -8.57
C SER A 552 1.35 39.73 -8.89
N GLY A 553 2.69 39.69 -8.78
CA GLY A 553 3.59 40.78 -9.19
C GLY A 553 3.65 41.01 -10.69
N ASN A 554 3.66 39.94 -11.51
CA ASN A 554 3.63 40.06 -12.97
C ASN A 554 2.27 40.53 -13.52
N ARG A 555 1.19 40.45 -12.74
CA ARG A 555 -0.12 40.99 -13.11
C ARG A 555 -0.23 42.51 -12.97
N ARG A 556 0.67 43.15 -12.21
CA ARG A 556 0.73 44.63 -12.04
C ARG A 556 1.65 45.33 -13.03
N ARG A 557 2.34 44.59 -13.91
CA ARG A 557 3.26 45.16 -14.92
C ARG A 557 2.70 45.13 -16.36
N LEU A 558 1.43 44.76 -16.53
CA LEU A 558 0.74 44.72 -17.82
C LEU A 558 -0.65 45.39 -17.76
N LEU A 559 -0.79 46.42 -16.93
CA LEU A 559 -1.84 47.42 -17.04
C LEU A 559 -1.21 48.77 -17.35
#